data_AF-A0AA86JCI1-F1
#
_entry.id   AF-A0AA86JCI1-F1
#
_cell.length_a   1.000
_cell.length_b   1.000
_cell.length_c   1.000
_cell.angle_alpha   90.00
_cell.angle_beta   90.00
_cell.angle_gamma   90.00
#
_symmetry.space_group_name_H-M   'P 1'
#
loop_
_entity.id
_entity.type
_entity.pdbx_description
1 polymer ?
#
loop_
_entity_poly.entity_id
_entity_poly.type
_entity_poly.pdbx_seq_one_letter_code
_entity_poly.pdbx_strand_id
1 'polypeptide(L)'
;MIYIYKLLKLTTLIARALLKNSPIVLLDETTSNRDADNEYEIQSAFHHLMKDKTVFVIAHRLGTIVNADNILVLDKGIIKEQGNHKTLLKQNGWYAKMYEEQRKAQNWKVSI
;
A
#
# COMPACT_ATOMS: atom_id res chain seq x y z
N MET A 1 19.15 -15.94 3.15
CA MET A 1 19.22 -16.04 1.69
C MET A 1 17.89 -15.80 0.95
N ILE A 2 16.74 -15.63 1.62
CA ILE A 2 15.43 -15.35 1.00
C ILE A 2 15.18 -13.84 0.81
N TYR A 3 15.74 -12.99 1.67
CA TYR A 3 15.45 -11.55 1.70
C TYR A 3 16.02 -10.76 0.52
N ILE A 4 17.22 -11.12 0.02
CA ILE A 4 17.87 -10.43 -1.11
C ILE A 4 17.06 -10.62 -2.42
N TYR A 5 16.47 -11.80 -2.62
CA TYR A 5 15.65 -12.08 -3.81
C TYR A 5 14.34 -11.29 -3.85
N LYS A 6 13.74 -10.98 -2.68
CA LYS A 6 12.49 -10.22 -2.60
C LYS A 6 12.69 -8.74 -2.92
N LEU A 7 13.80 -8.18 -2.45
CA LEU A 7 14.24 -6.80 -2.68
C LEU A 7 14.57 -6.50 -4.14
N LEU A 8 15.35 -7.39 -4.79
CA LEU A 8 15.73 -7.22 -6.19
C LEU A 8 14.52 -7.26 -7.13
N LYS A 9 13.42 -7.92 -6.72
CA LYS A 9 12.22 -8.09 -7.54
C LYS A 9 11.39 -6.80 -7.61
N LEU A 10 11.25 -6.05 -6.51
CA LEU A 10 10.38 -4.87 -6.48
C LEU A 10 10.93 -3.72 -7.32
N THR A 11 12.21 -3.36 -7.16
CA THR A 11 12.86 -2.31 -7.96
C THR A 11 12.90 -2.65 -9.45
N THR A 12 13.20 -3.91 -9.80
CA THR A 12 13.14 -4.39 -11.19
C THR A 12 11.73 -4.32 -11.77
N LEU A 13 10.69 -4.62 -10.97
CA LEU A 13 9.29 -4.51 -11.40
C LEU A 13 8.87 -3.05 -11.60
N ILE A 14 9.25 -2.15 -10.69
CA ILE A 14 8.99 -0.70 -10.82
C ILE A 14 9.69 -0.15 -12.07
N ALA A 15 10.96 -0.50 -12.29
CA ALA A 15 11.70 -0.08 -13.48
C ALA A 15 11.03 -0.58 -14.77
N ARG A 16 10.57 -1.84 -14.81
CA ARG A 16 9.82 -2.38 -15.96
C ARG A 16 8.47 -1.69 -16.15
N ALA A 17 7.77 -1.36 -15.08
CA ALA A 17 6.49 -0.66 -15.14
C ALA A 17 6.67 0.78 -15.68
N LEU A 18 7.72 1.46 -15.24
CA LEU A 18 8.10 2.79 -15.75
C LEU A 18 8.44 2.73 -17.25
N LEU A 19 9.28 1.78 -17.68
CA LEU A 19 9.65 1.61 -19.09
C LEU A 19 8.46 1.25 -19.98
N LYS A 20 7.53 0.43 -19.48
CA LYS A 20 6.34 0.00 -20.25
C LYS A 20 5.32 1.13 -20.43
N ASN A 21 5.35 2.15 -19.56
CA ASN A 21 4.43 3.29 -19.57
C ASN A 21 2.94 2.91 -19.76
N SER A 22 2.48 1.83 -19.13
CA SER A 22 1.08 1.38 -19.27
C SER A 22 0.13 2.39 -18.63
N PRO A 23 -1.11 2.58 -19.14
CA PRO A 23 -2.09 3.50 -18.56
C PRO A 23 -2.74 2.93 -17.27
N ILE A 24 -2.72 1.61 -17.12
CA ILE A 24 -3.27 0.89 -15.95
C ILE A 24 -2.14 0.09 -15.30
N VAL A 25 -2.02 0.18 -13.97
CA VAL A 25 -1.01 -0.52 -13.17
C VAL A 25 -1.70 -1.26 -12.03
N LEU A 26 -1.34 -2.53 -11.84
CA LEU A 26 -1.74 -3.33 -10.68
C LEU A 26 -0.50 -3.59 -9.82
N LEU A 27 -0.57 -3.21 -8.55
CA LEU A 27 0.51 -3.36 -7.58
C LEU A 27 0.04 -4.24 -6.43
N ASP A 28 0.85 -5.24 -6.11
CA ASP A 28 0.69 -6.05 -4.92
C ASP A 28 1.79 -5.64 -3.93
N GLU A 29 1.41 -5.03 -2.80
CA GLU A 29 2.37 -4.50 -1.83
C GLU A 29 2.96 -5.65 -0.99
N THR A 30 3.93 -6.38 -1.54
CA THR A 30 4.65 -7.42 -0.78
C THR A 30 5.85 -6.81 -0.06
N THR A 31 5.66 -6.25 1.12
CA THR A 31 6.77 -5.68 1.90
C THR A 31 7.72 -6.75 2.46
N SER A 32 9.03 -6.54 2.31
CA SER A 32 10.09 -7.17 3.10
C SER A 32 10.47 -6.22 4.23
N ASN A 33 10.54 -6.75 5.45
CA ASN A 33 10.59 -6.01 6.72
C ASN A 33 11.88 -5.19 7.00
N ARG A 34 12.65 -4.71 6.02
CA ARG A 34 13.99 -4.11 6.29
C ARG A 34 14.47 -2.95 5.39
N ASP A 35 13.65 -2.36 4.52
CA ASP A 35 14.09 -1.29 3.61
C ASP A 35 13.71 0.12 4.08
N ALA A 36 13.79 0.38 5.38
CA ALA A 36 13.56 1.72 5.94
C ALA A 36 14.50 2.77 5.31
N ASP A 37 15.72 2.37 4.97
CA ASP A 37 16.74 3.26 4.40
C ASP A 37 16.38 3.78 2.99
N ASN A 38 15.65 2.99 2.20
CA ASN A 38 15.27 3.33 0.81
C ASN A 38 13.78 3.63 0.63
N GLU A 39 13.03 3.67 1.73
CA GLU A 39 11.57 3.79 1.68
C GLU A 39 11.11 5.07 0.99
N TYR A 40 11.84 6.17 1.21
CA TYR A 40 11.56 7.44 0.56
C TYR A 40 11.75 7.39 -0.96
N GLU A 41 12.84 6.81 -1.44
CA GLU A 41 13.10 6.72 -2.89
C GLU A 41 12.10 5.82 -3.58
N ILE A 42 11.77 4.69 -2.95
CA ILE A 42 10.77 3.75 -3.47
C ILE A 42 9.39 4.43 -3.52
N GLN A 43 9.00 5.15 -2.47
CA GLN A 43 7.76 5.94 -2.44
C GLN A 43 7.74 7.01 -3.54
N SER A 44 8.84 7.73 -3.73
CA SER A 44 8.96 8.73 -4.81
C SER A 44 8.82 8.10 -6.19
N ALA A 45 9.46 6.95 -6.43
CA ALA A 45 9.33 6.22 -7.70
C ALA A 45 7.90 5.73 -7.93
N PHE A 46 7.21 5.26 -6.88
CA PHE A 46 5.79 4.90 -6.97
C PHE A 46 4.91 6.11 -7.28
N HIS A 47 5.14 7.25 -6.62
CA HIS A 47 4.39 8.47 -6.87
C HIS A 47 4.55 8.94 -8.33
N HIS A 48 5.78 8.89 -8.87
CA HIS A 48 6.04 9.17 -10.27
C HIS A 48 5.37 8.16 -11.21
N LEU A 49 5.40 6.86 -10.86
CA LEU A 49 4.74 5.83 -11.64
C LEU A 49 3.22 6.02 -11.65
N MET A 50 2.61 6.42 -10.53
CA MET A 50 1.17 6.58 -10.37
C MET A 50 0.62 7.83 -11.07
N LYS A 51 1.46 8.84 -11.32
CA LYS A 51 1.05 10.10 -11.95
C LYS A 51 0.44 9.85 -13.32
N ASP A 52 -0.75 10.41 -13.54
CA ASP A 52 -1.53 10.31 -14.79
C ASP A 52 -1.88 8.86 -15.20
N LYS A 53 -1.96 7.94 -14.23
CA LYS A 53 -2.32 6.53 -14.45
C LYS A 53 -3.42 6.06 -13.51
N THR A 54 -4.16 5.04 -13.94
CA THR A 54 -5.06 4.30 -13.06
C THR A 54 -4.26 3.20 -12.35
N VAL A 55 -4.15 3.29 -11.03
CA VAL A 55 -3.38 2.33 -10.25
C VAL A 55 -4.26 1.60 -9.24
N PHE A 56 -4.28 0.28 -9.33
CA PHE A 56 -4.89 -0.61 -8.35
C PHE A 56 -3.80 -1.12 -7.42
N VAL A 57 -3.95 -0.89 -6.11
CA VAL A 57 -2.99 -1.35 -5.12
C VAL A 57 -3.69 -2.25 -4.11
N ILE A 58 -3.16 -3.46 -3.93
CA ILE A 58 -3.46 -4.29 -2.77
C ILE A 58 -2.50 -3.86 -1.68
N ALA A 59 -2.99 -2.98 -0.79
CA ALA A 59 -2.16 -2.34 0.22
C ALA A 59 -2.21 -3.11 1.55
N HIS A 60 -1.04 -3.29 2.15
CA HIS A 60 -0.88 -3.88 3.47
C HIS A 60 -0.45 -2.85 4.51
N ARG A 61 -0.16 -1.60 4.13
CA ARG A 61 0.29 -0.53 5.04
C ARG A 61 -0.65 0.67 5.05
N LEU A 62 -0.79 1.26 6.23
CA LEU A 62 -1.60 2.46 6.45
C LEU A 62 -1.23 3.63 5.53
N GLY A 63 0.06 3.88 5.31
CA GLY A 63 0.51 5.03 4.49
C GLY A 63 -0.02 4.98 3.05
N THR A 64 0.02 3.80 2.42
CA THR A 64 -0.48 3.57 1.06
C THR A 64 -2.00 3.71 1.00
N ILE A 65 -2.70 3.17 2.00
CA ILE A 65 -4.16 3.21 2.08
C ILE A 65 -4.68 4.64 2.27
N VAL A 66 -4.05 5.43 3.14
CA VAL A 66 -4.51 6.79 3.50
C VAL A 66 -4.51 7.74 2.30
N ASN A 67 -3.56 7.57 1.40
CA ASN A 67 -3.38 8.43 0.23
C ASN A 67 -4.20 7.99 -0.99
N ALA A 68 -4.94 6.89 -0.91
CA ALA A 68 -5.73 6.39 -2.03
C ALA A 68 -6.98 7.25 -2.27
N ASP A 69 -7.28 7.55 -3.54
CA ASP A 69 -8.49 8.30 -3.93
C ASP A 69 -9.77 7.51 -3.63
N ASN A 70 -9.73 6.19 -3.82
CA ASN A 70 -10.82 5.28 -3.57
C ASN A 70 -10.30 3.96 -3.00
N ILE A 71 -10.85 3.56 -1.87
CA ILE A 71 -10.48 2.36 -1.10
C ILE A 71 -11.65 1.39 -1.20
N LEU A 72 -11.35 0.12 -1.49
CA LEU A 72 -12.31 -0.98 -1.53
C LEU A 72 -11.98 -1.95 -0.38
N VAL A 73 -12.91 -2.12 0.55
CA VAL A 73 -12.78 -3.12 1.62
C VAL A 73 -13.43 -4.40 1.15
N LEU A 74 -12.62 -5.45 1.00
CA LEU A 74 -13.04 -6.77 0.58
C LEU A 74 -13.16 -7.70 1.78
N ASP A 75 -14.30 -8.38 1.91
CA ASP A 75 -14.51 -9.48 2.86
C ASP A 75 -15.16 -10.66 2.12
N LYS A 76 -14.51 -11.82 2.17
CA LYS A 76 -14.96 -13.07 1.51
C LYS A 76 -15.34 -12.89 0.03
N GLY A 77 -14.58 -12.07 -0.70
CA GLY A 77 -14.80 -11.80 -2.12
C GLY A 77 -15.91 -10.80 -2.42
N ILE A 78 -16.49 -10.15 -1.41
CA ILE A 78 -17.53 -9.13 -1.56
C ILE A 78 -17.00 -7.78 -1.08
N ILE A 79 -17.27 -6.72 -1.84
CA ILE A 79 -16.97 -5.35 -1.42
C ILE A 79 -17.96 -4.97 -0.32
N LYS A 80 -17.46 -4.79 0.90
CA LYS A 80 -18.27 -4.36 2.06
C LYS A 80 -18.37 -2.85 2.16
N GLU A 81 -17.28 -2.15 1.86
CA GLU A 81 -17.18 -0.71 1.96
C GLU A 81 -16.37 -0.15 0.80
N GLN A 82 -16.74 1.06 0.37
CA GLN A 82 -16.06 1.80 -0.67
C GLN A 82 -16.07 3.29 -0.36
N GLY A 83 -14.96 3.98 -0.60
CA GLY A 83 -14.85 5.42 -0.47
C GLY A 83 -13.43 5.88 -0.21
N ASN A 84 -13.24 7.15 0.13
CA ASN A 84 -11.93 7.65 0.53
C ASN A 84 -11.68 7.43 2.02
N HIS A 85 -10.42 7.61 2.45
CA HIS A 85 -10.00 7.43 3.83
C HIS A 85 -10.89 8.20 4.84
N LYS A 86 -11.20 9.46 4.55
CA LYS A 86 -11.98 10.33 5.45
C LYS A 86 -13.43 9.86 5.57
N THR A 87 -14.06 9.46 4.47
CA THR A 87 -15.45 8.98 4.47
C THR A 87 -15.56 7.65 5.20
N LEU A 88 -14.64 6.72 4.95
CA LEU A 88 -14.66 5.40 5.55
C LEU A 88 -14.33 5.43 7.05
N LEU A 89 -13.42 6.31 7.48
CA LEU A 89 -13.19 6.54 8.91
C LEU A 89 -14.45 7.04 9.64
N LYS A 90 -15.18 7.99 9.05
CA LYS A 90 -16.41 8.54 9.64
C LYS A 90 -17.53 7.51 9.75
N GLN A 91 -17.60 6.56 8.81
CA GLN A 91 -18.59 5.48 8.83
C GLN A 91 -18.37 4.50 9.98
N ASN A 92 -17.20 4.52 10.63
CA ASN A 92 -16.83 3.65 11.75
C ASN A 92 -17.09 2.15 11.47
N GLY A 93 -16.89 1.76 10.21
CA GLY A 93 -17.13 0.41 9.70
C GLY A 93 -15.92 -0.52 9.83
N TRP A 94 -15.86 -1.53 8.98
CA TRP A 94 -14.75 -2.47 8.80
C TRP A 94 -13.43 -1.75 8.55
N TYR A 95 -13.45 -0.73 7.69
CA TYR A 95 -12.27 0.06 7.40
C TYR A 95 -11.67 0.69 8.66
N ALA A 96 -12.50 1.39 9.44
CA ALA A 96 -12.06 2.12 10.63
C ALA A 96 -11.51 1.18 11.70
N LYS A 97 -12.14 0.01 11.89
CA LYS A 97 -11.65 -1.03 12.79
C LYS A 97 -10.29 -1.56 12.37
N MET A 98 -10.14 -1.95 11.09
CA MET A 98 -8.86 -2.44 10.56
C MET A 98 -7.75 -1.39 10.69
N TYR A 99 -8.08 -0.13 10.37
CA TYR A 99 -7.17 1.00 10.49
C TYR A 99 -6.67 1.19 11.92
N GLU A 100 -7.58 1.18 12.89
CA GLU A 100 -7.25 1.38 14.31
C GLU A 100 -6.40 0.24 14.87
N GLU A 101 -6.72 -1.02 14.53
CA GLU A 101 -5.92 -2.19 14.94
C GLU A 101 -4.50 -2.14 14.36
N GLN A 102 -4.37 -1.79 13.08
CA GLN A 102 -3.05 -1.64 12.47
C GLN A 102 -2.26 -0.48 13.08
N ARG A 103 -2.93 0.62 13.43
CA ARG A 103 -2.31 1.77 14.10
C ARG A 103 -1.79 1.40 15.49
N LYS A 104 -2.59 0.67 16.28
CA LYS A 104 -2.17 0.16 17.59
C LYS A 104 -0.97 -0.78 17.47
N ALA A 105 -0.98 -1.70 16.50
CA ALA A 105 0.12 -2.62 16.27
C ALA A 105 1.43 -1.89 15.90
N GLN A 106 1.37 -0.81 15.10
CA GLN A 106 2.54 0.02 14.78
C GLN A 106 3.05 0.83 15.98
N ASN A 107 2.16 1.29 16.85
CA ASN A 107 2.51 2.07 18.05
C ASN A 107 2.92 1.21 19.26
N TRP A 108 2.90 -0.13 19.14
CA TRP A 108 3.32 -1.02 20.21
C TRP A 108 4.84 -0.90 20.43
N LYS A 109 5.23 -0.10 21.43
CA LYS A 109 6.59 -0.09 21.97
C LYS A 109 6.64 -1.02 23.17
N VAL A 110 7.45 -2.07 23.06
CA VAL A 110 7.86 -2.84 24.25
C VAL A 110 8.81 -1.95 25.03
N SER A 111 8.35 -1.40 26.15
CA SER A 111 9.23 -0.81 27.15
C SER A 111 9.96 -1.96 27.85
N ILE A 112 11.27 -2.02 27.65
CA ILE A 112 12.21 -2.86 28.40
C ILE A 112 12.84 -1.98 29.47
#